data_AF-A0A9D5VD41-F1
#
_entry.id   AF-A0A9D5VD41-F1
#
_cell.length_a   1.000
_cell.length_b   1.000
_cell.length_c   1.000
_cell.angle_alpha   90.00
_cell.angle_beta   90.00
_cell.angle_gamma   90.00
#
_symmetry.space_group_name_H-M   'P 1'
#
loop_
_entity.id
_entity.type
_entity.pdbx_description
1 polymer ?
#
loop_
_entity_poly.entity_id
_entity_poly.type
_entity_poly.pdbx_seq_one_letter_code
_entity_poly.pdbx_strand_id
1 'polypeptide(L)' 'MVGRPRDDLAPNLRSFAVGRYVIFYREATSGIEVLRFIHGARDHPNLLKDLK' A
#
# COMPACT_ATOMS: atom_id res chain seq x y z
N MET A 1 11.96 -9.87 -0.54
CA MET A 1 10.65 -10.04 -1.22
C MET A 1 10.16 -8.67 -1.64
N VAL A 2 9.49 -8.56 -2.77
CA VAL A 2 9.00 -7.28 -3.32
C VAL A 2 7.46 -7.27 -3.26
N GLY A 3 6.86 -6.16 -2.83
CA GLY A 3 5.41 -6.01 -2.71
C GLY A 3 4.67 -6.16 -4.04
N ARG A 4 3.41 -6.57 -3.98
CA ARG A 4 2.53 -6.75 -5.14
C ARG A 4 2.20 -5.37 -5.74
N PRO A 5 2.40 -5.14 -7.05
CA PRO A 5 1.93 -3.94 -7.74
C PRO A 5 0.41 -3.77 -7.57
N ARG A 6 0.00 -2.51 -7.36
CA ARG A 6 -1.39 -2.09 -7.15
C ARG A 6 -1.78 -0.97 -8.12
N ASP A 7 -1.40 -1.15 -9.38
CA ASP A 7 -1.77 -0.21 -10.46
C ASP A 7 -3.29 -0.17 -10.69
N ASP A 8 -4.05 -1.14 -10.15
CA ASP A 8 -5.50 -1.13 -10.04
C ASP A 8 -6.05 -0.05 -9.09
N LEU A 9 -5.22 0.46 -8.18
CA LEU A 9 -5.57 1.48 -7.20
C LEU A 9 -4.91 2.83 -7.48
N ALA A 10 -3.60 2.84 -7.74
CA ALA A 10 -2.86 4.04 -8.12
C ALA A 10 -1.54 3.67 -8.84
N PRO A 11 -1.03 4.51 -9.76
CA PRO A 11 0.23 4.25 -10.45
C PRO A 11 1.42 4.12 -9.49
N ASN A 12 2.32 3.16 -9.76
CA ASN A 12 3.53 2.92 -8.97
C ASN A 12 3.27 2.55 -7.48
N LEU A 13 2.02 2.23 -7.14
CA LEU A 13 1.63 1.79 -5.82
C LEU A 13 1.97 0.31 -5.66
N ARG A 14 2.45 -0.06 -4.48
CA ARG A 14 2.70 -1.44 -4.10
C ARG A 14 2.10 -1.74 -2.75
N SER A 15 1.72 -3.01 -2.56
CA SER A 15 1.21 -3.51 -1.29
C SER A 15 2.01 -4.70 -0.78
N PHE A 16 2.25 -4.75 0.52
CA PHE A 16 2.94 -5.87 1.16
C PHE A 16 2.23 -6.26 2.46
N ALA A 17 1.89 -7.54 2.60
CA ALA A 17 1.22 -8.06 3.78
C ALA A 17 2.25 -8.44 4.85
N VAL A 18 2.06 -7.91 6.07
CA VAL A 18 2.88 -8.21 7.24
C VAL A 18 1.96 -8.57 8.40
N GLY A 19 1.88 -9.87 8.71
CA GLY A 19 0.94 -10.37 9.71
C GLY A 19 -0.51 -10.00 9.35
N ARG A 20 -1.18 -9.25 10.24
CA ARG A 20 -2.56 -8.78 10.03
C ARG A 20 -2.65 -7.41 9.34
N TYR A 21 -1.54 -6.89 8.83
CA TYR A 21 -1.49 -5.57 8.20
C TYR A 21 -1.12 -5.66 6.73
N VAL A 22 -1.61 -4.71 5.96
CA VAL A 22 -1.19 -4.43 4.59
C VAL A 22 -0.54 -3.05 4.57
N ILE A 23 0.70 -3.01 4.12
CA ILE A 23 1.49 -1.79 3.95
C ILE A 23 1.36 -1.36 2.50
N PHE A 24 0.98 -0.12 2.26
CA PHE A 24 0.98 0.51 0.95
C PHE A 24 2.17 1.46 0.83
N TYR A 25 2.95 1.32 -0.24
CA TYR A 25 4.16 2.11 -0.44
C TYR A 25 4.43 2.33 -1.94
N ARG A 26 5.28 3.30 -2.26
CA ARG A 26 5.85 3.50 -3.60
C ARG A 26 7.37 3.49 -3.55
N GLU A 27 8.00 3.17 -4.68
CA GLU A 27 9.45 3.34 -4.82
C GLU A 27 9.80 4.82 -4.91
N ALA A 28 10.90 5.20 -4.27
CA ALA A 28 11.47 6.55 -4.32
C ALA A 28 12.97 6.44 -4.64
N THR A 29 13.58 7.54 -5.09
CA THR A 29 15.00 7.56 -5.52
C THR A 29 15.97 7.02 -4.46
N SER A 30 15.66 7.21 -3.17
CA SER A 30 16.49 6.77 -2.05
C SER A 30 15.84 5.70 -1.17
N GLY A 31 14.83 4.97 -1.66
CA GLY A 31 14.20 3.89 -0.91
C GLY A 31 12.72 3.71 -1.21
N ILE A 32 11.90 3.69 -0.16
CA ILE A 32 10.44 3.59 -0.29
C ILE A 32 9.76 4.72 0.47
N GLU A 33 8.65 5.18 -0.07
CA GLU A 33 7.73 6.06 0.65
C GLU A 33 6.52 5.25 1.10
N VAL A 34 6.34 5.15 2.41
CA VAL A 34 5.22 4.43 3.01
C VAL A 34 4.02 5.37 3.09
N LEU A 35 2.92 4.98 2.44
CA LEU A 35 1.72 5.81 2.33
C LEU A 35 0.70 5.46 3.41
N ARG A 36 0.47 4.18 3.67
CA ARG A 36 -0.57 3.71 4.62
C ARG A 36 -0.23 2.35 5.23
N PHE A 37 -0.73 2.14 6.45
CA PHE A 37 -0.83 0.83 7.10
C PHE A 37 -2.30 0.53 7.38
N ILE A 38 -2.81 -0.59 6.87
CA ILE A 38 -4.21 -0.99 7.05
C ILE A 38 -4.24 -2.34 7.75
N HIS A 39 -5.06 -2.46 8.79
CA HIS A 39 -5.33 -3.77 9.39
C HIS A 39 -6.31 -4.54 8.51
N GLY A 40 -5.96 -5.75 8.05
CA GLY A 40 -6.72 -6.51 7.06
C GLY A 40 -8.16 -6.84 7.48
N ALA A 41 -8.43 -6.94 8.79
CA ALA A 41 -9.79 -7.13 9.30
C ALA A 41 -10.62 -5.84 9.43
N ARG A 42 -10.03 -4.67 9.20
CA ARG A 42 -10.71 -3.36 9.24
C ARG A 42 -10.93 -2.78 7.84
N ASP A 43 -10.84 -3.64 6.82
CA ASP A 43 -10.91 -3.26 5.41
C ASP A 43 -12.13 -2.34 5.16
N HIS A 44 -11.84 -1.05 5.02
CA HIS A 44 -12.82 -0.02 4.73
C HIS A 44 -12.44 0.53 3.35
N PRO A 45 -13.29 0.35 2.32
CA PRO A 45 -13.04 0.88 0.97
C PRO A 45 -12.72 2.37 0.95
N ASN A 46 -13.14 3.12 1.98
CA ASN A 46 -12.86 4.55 2.11
C ASN A 46 -11.40 4.87 2.48
N LEU A 47 -10.63 3.94 3.07
CA LEU A 47 -9.27 4.22 3.55
C LEU A 47 -8.24 4.40 2.42
N LEU A 48 -8.56 3.94 1.22
CA LEU A 48 -7.69 3.97 0.04
C LEU A 48 -7.99 5.15 -0.90
N LYS A 49 -9.08 5.89 -0.68
CA LYS A 49 -9.58 6.93 -1.61
C LYS A 49 -8.66 8.14 -1.78
N ASP A 50 -7.74 8.35 -0.84
CA ASP A 50 -6.83 9.49 -0.86
C ASP A 50 -5.44 9.14 -1.44
N LEU A 51 -5.23 7.88 -1.85
CA LEU A 51 -4.03 7.47 -2.55
C LEU A 51 -4.12 8.01 -3.98
N LYS A 52 -3.65 9.25 -4.18
CA LYS A 52 -3.49 9.89 -5.49
C LYS A 52 -2.07 9.74 -6.02
#